data_AF-A0A4S8QVF1-F1
#
_entry.id   AF-A0A4S8QVF1-F1
#
_cell.length_a   1.000
_cell.length_b   1.000
_cell.length_c   1.000
_cell.angle_alpha   90.00
_cell.angle_beta   90.00
_cell.angle_gamma   90.00
#
_symmetry.space_group_name_H-M   'P 1'
#
loop_
_entity.id
_entity.type
_entity.pdbx_description
1 polymer ?
#
loop_
_entity_poly.entity_id
_entity_poly.type
_entity_poly.pdbx_seq_one_letter_code
_entity_poly.pdbx_strand_id
1 'polypeptide(L)'
;MFSKTFIATLLASSAAATPIVSARAASDAFGLISIRSGTDLQNQAITANGGRLYIGKETSSYCPLTTGCPDGTSTTFVSGGSTLGLNTEVPGGQQVYIATDYSVSFTQAHSADTHGGVVSGWTYTAGKNGSLGSLSFPDYGFIACREGDGVYAVFLTPGGSGTGNCTGIAVATVPYTGEGPSAWAYA
;
A
#
# COMPACT_ATOMS: atom_id res chain seq x y z
N MET A 1 3.67 -2.77 -73.87
CA MET A 1 2.91 -1.51 -73.72
C MET A 1 1.45 -1.94 -73.53
N PHE A 2 0.72 -1.75 -72.43
CA PHE A 2 0.72 -0.74 -71.38
C PHE A 2 0.34 -1.36 -70.02
N SER A 3 0.96 -0.81 -68.97
CA SER A 3 0.65 -0.98 -67.54
C SER A 3 -0.70 -0.36 -67.18
N LYS A 4 -1.46 -0.96 -66.24
CA LYS A 4 -2.45 -0.27 -65.40
C LYS A 4 -2.53 -0.89 -64.00
N THR A 5 -1.76 -0.30 -63.09
CA THR A 5 -1.86 -0.44 -61.64
C THR A 5 -3.07 0.36 -61.13
N PHE A 6 -3.89 -0.19 -60.24
CA PHE A 6 -4.84 0.57 -59.44
C PHE A 6 -4.50 0.43 -57.96
N ILE A 7 -4.30 1.59 -57.33
CA ILE A 7 -3.95 1.82 -55.93
C ILE A 7 -5.24 1.82 -55.12
N ALA A 8 -5.33 1.01 -54.06
CA ALA A 8 -6.37 1.11 -53.06
C ALA A 8 -5.74 1.53 -51.72
N THR A 9 -6.19 2.67 -51.24
CA THR A 9 -5.76 3.43 -50.06
C THR A 9 -6.04 2.69 -48.75
N LEU A 10 -5.01 2.50 -47.93
CA LEU A 10 -5.10 2.03 -46.55
C LEU A 10 -5.53 3.19 -45.63
N LEU A 11 -6.70 3.08 -45.00
CA LEU A 11 -7.11 3.95 -43.90
C LEU A 11 -6.40 3.52 -42.61
N ALA A 12 -5.39 4.28 -42.20
CA ALA A 12 -4.74 4.14 -40.89
C ALA A 12 -5.64 4.73 -39.79
N SER A 13 -6.35 3.86 -39.07
CA SER A 13 -7.11 4.25 -37.87
C SER A 13 -6.13 4.48 -36.72
N SER A 14 -5.88 5.74 -36.39
CA SER A 14 -5.09 6.13 -35.23
C SER A 14 -5.98 6.10 -33.99
N ALA A 15 -5.99 4.98 -33.27
CA ALA A 15 -6.59 4.93 -31.95
C ALA A 15 -5.70 5.72 -30.98
N ALA A 16 -6.13 6.93 -30.61
CA ALA A 16 -5.51 7.67 -29.51
C ALA A 16 -5.81 6.92 -28.21
N ALA A 17 -4.82 6.17 -27.70
CA ALA A 17 -4.88 5.60 -26.36
C ALA A 17 -4.78 6.75 -25.35
N THR A 18 -5.91 7.12 -24.73
CA THR A 18 -5.90 8.02 -23.58
C THR A 18 -5.33 7.24 -22.39
N PRO A 19 -4.28 7.73 -21.71
CA PRO A 19 -3.88 7.14 -20.45
C PRO A 19 -5.01 7.40 -19.45
N ILE A 20 -5.67 6.34 -19.00
CA ILE A 20 -6.58 6.39 -17.86
C ILE A 20 -5.68 6.59 -16.63
N VAL A 21 -5.32 7.83 -16.34
CA VAL A 21 -4.84 8.18 -15.00
C VAL A 21 -6.06 8.12 -14.11
N SER A 22 -6.38 6.92 -13.61
CA SER A 22 -7.34 6.78 -12.52
C SER A 22 -6.66 7.31 -11.26
N ALA A 23 -6.75 8.61 -11.04
CA ALA A 23 -6.66 9.14 -9.69
C ALA A 23 -7.86 8.54 -8.95
N ARG A 24 -7.67 7.39 -8.27
CA ARG A 24 -8.69 6.81 -7.43
C ARG A 24 -9.07 7.86 -6.40
N ALA A 25 -10.34 8.24 -6.36
CA ALA A 25 -10.84 9.15 -5.34
C ALA A 25 -10.47 8.57 -3.96
N ALA A 26 -9.87 9.40 -3.11
CA ALA A 26 -9.42 9.02 -1.78
C ALA A 26 -10.54 8.67 -0.79
N SER A 27 -11.79 8.55 -1.25
CA SER A 27 -12.96 8.25 -0.41
C SER A 27 -12.92 6.87 0.22
N ASP A 28 -12.07 5.97 -0.26
CA ASP A 28 -11.94 4.58 0.23
C ASP A 28 -10.59 4.30 0.91
N ALA A 29 -9.78 5.34 1.15
CA ALA A 29 -8.51 5.17 1.83
C ALA A 29 -8.70 4.91 3.33
N PHE A 30 -7.74 4.23 3.95
CA PHE A 30 -7.79 3.91 5.38
C PHE A 30 -6.40 3.86 6.00
N GLY A 31 -6.31 4.15 7.29
CA GLY A 31 -5.13 3.90 8.12
C GLY A 31 -5.18 2.50 8.76
N LEU A 32 -4.03 2.04 9.23
CA LEU A 32 -3.87 0.79 9.96
C LEU A 32 -3.49 1.06 11.42
N ILE A 33 -4.14 0.34 12.33
CA ILE A 33 -3.83 0.36 13.75
C ILE A 33 -3.60 -1.06 14.25
N SER A 34 -2.60 -1.22 15.09
CA SER A 34 -2.29 -2.47 15.78
C SER A 34 -3.15 -2.65 17.02
N ILE A 35 -3.60 -3.88 17.26
CA ILE A 35 -4.43 -4.27 18.39
C ILE A 35 -3.75 -5.42 19.11
N ARG A 36 -3.33 -5.15 20.35
CA ARG A 36 -2.73 -6.10 21.28
C ARG A 36 -2.94 -5.63 22.71
N SER A 37 -4.07 -6.00 23.29
CA SER A 37 -4.49 -5.51 24.59
C SER A 37 -3.45 -5.79 25.67
N GLY A 38 -3.18 -4.80 26.53
CA GLY A 38 -2.25 -4.92 27.65
C GLY A 38 -0.77 -4.78 27.28
N THR A 39 -0.43 -4.37 26.05
CA THR A 39 0.96 -4.06 25.65
C THR A 39 1.08 -2.65 25.08
N ASP A 40 2.32 -2.20 24.88
CA ASP A 40 2.66 -0.94 24.18
C ASP A 40 2.30 -0.96 22.68
N LEU A 41 1.88 -2.11 22.15
CA LEU A 41 1.38 -2.28 20.78
C LEU A 41 -0.13 -2.04 20.66
N GLN A 42 -0.84 -1.72 21.75
CA GLN A 42 -2.27 -1.43 21.67
C GLN A 42 -2.51 -0.06 21.02
N ASN A 43 -3.39 -0.03 20.02
CA ASN A 43 -3.85 1.18 19.33
C ASN A 43 -2.72 2.01 18.71
N GLN A 44 -1.60 1.39 18.34
CA GLN A 44 -0.51 2.11 17.69
C GLN A 44 -0.71 2.14 16.18
N ALA A 45 -0.42 3.28 15.56
CA ALA A 45 -0.45 3.42 14.11
C ALA A 45 0.61 2.51 13.46
N ILE A 46 0.26 1.93 12.31
CA ILE A 46 1.21 1.24 11.44
C ILE A 46 1.55 2.18 10.27
N THR A 47 2.83 2.54 10.18
CA THR A 47 3.35 3.58 9.29
C THR A 47 4.33 3.02 8.26
N ALA A 48 4.41 3.65 7.09
CA ALA A 48 5.38 3.36 6.05
C ALA A 48 6.68 4.14 6.31
N ASN A 49 7.80 3.41 6.37
CA ASN A 49 9.12 4.00 6.60
C ASN A 49 10.21 3.10 6.02
N GLY A 50 11.13 3.62 5.21
CA GLY A 50 12.27 2.87 4.67
C GLY A 50 11.86 1.60 3.90
N GLY A 51 10.82 1.70 3.06
CA GLY A 51 10.32 0.58 2.25
C GLY A 51 9.52 -0.51 3.00
N ARG A 52 9.32 -0.39 4.32
CA ARG A 52 8.61 -1.37 5.16
C ARG A 52 7.56 -0.73 6.06
N LEU A 53 6.67 -1.53 6.62
CA LEU A 53 5.71 -1.09 7.62
C LEU A 53 6.24 -1.26 9.05
N TYR A 54 5.98 -0.26 9.88
CA TYR A 54 6.47 -0.20 11.26
C TYR A 54 5.39 0.25 12.22
N ILE A 55 5.61 -0.07 13.50
CA ILE A 55 4.96 0.55 14.65
C ILE A 55 6.03 1.33 15.41
N GLY A 56 5.70 2.53 15.87
CA GLY A 56 6.62 3.40 16.62
C GLY A 56 7.63 4.18 15.77
N LYS A 57 7.43 4.20 14.44
CA LYS A 57 8.13 5.12 13.53
C LYS A 57 7.15 6.12 12.94
N GLU A 58 7.64 7.32 12.67
CA GLU A 58 6.90 8.31 11.89
C GLU A 58 6.82 7.88 10.42
N THR A 59 5.73 8.25 9.76
CA THR A 59 5.59 8.13 8.31
C THR A 59 6.74 8.87 7.64
N SER A 60 7.44 8.17 6.74
CA SER A 60 8.45 8.77 5.89
C SER A 60 7.91 8.90 4.48
N SER A 61 8.04 10.09 3.91
CA SER A 61 7.48 10.47 2.62
C SER A 61 8.44 11.36 1.84
N TYR A 62 8.21 11.44 0.53
CA TYR A 62 9.02 12.23 -0.39
C TYR A 62 8.11 13.04 -1.31
N CYS A 63 8.48 14.30 -1.54
CA CYS A 63 7.85 15.19 -2.50
C CYS A 63 8.94 15.74 -3.44
N PRO A 64 8.88 15.48 -4.75
CA PRO A 64 9.84 16.03 -5.72
C PRO A 64 9.55 17.49 -6.10
N LEU A 65 8.40 18.03 -5.69
CA LEU A 65 7.97 19.38 -5.99
C LEU A 65 8.35 20.32 -4.84
N THR A 66 8.48 21.62 -5.14
CA THR A 66 8.71 22.63 -4.10
C THR A 66 7.47 22.88 -3.24
N THR A 67 6.27 22.72 -3.82
CA THR A 67 4.97 22.86 -3.17
C THR A 67 3.92 22.04 -3.92
N GLY A 68 2.82 21.69 -3.24
CA GLY A 68 1.64 21.08 -3.87
C GLY A 68 1.53 19.56 -3.73
N CYS A 69 2.48 18.92 -3.04
CA CYS A 69 2.29 17.55 -2.57
C CYS A 69 1.41 17.52 -1.32
N PRO A 70 0.75 16.38 -1.04
CA PRO A 70 0.15 16.13 0.27
C PRO A 70 1.20 16.22 1.39
N ASP A 71 0.74 16.50 2.61
CA ASP A 71 1.61 16.72 3.78
C ASP A 71 2.56 15.54 4.06
N GLY A 72 2.17 14.31 3.70
CA GLY A 72 3.03 13.14 3.83
C GLY A 72 3.30 12.73 5.28
N THR A 73 2.47 13.18 6.23
CA THR A 73 2.61 12.96 7.67
C THR A 73 1.84 11.73 8.18
N SER A 74 1.00 11.13 7.35
CA SER A 74 0.20 9.95 7.70
C SER A 74 0.31 8.87 6.64
N THR A 75 0.45 7.62 7.05
CA THR A 75 0.37 6.47 6.13
C THR A 75 -1.06 5.99 5.98
N THR A 76 -1.58 6.06 4.76
CA THR A 76 -2.86 5.45 4.43
C THR A 76 -2.78 4.57 3.20
N PHE A 77 -3.76 3.69 3.07
CA PHE A 77 -3.77 2.58 2.14
C PHE A 77 -5.05 2.60 1.31
N VAL A 78 -5.00 1.96 0.15
CA VAL A 78 -6.15 1.75 -0.73
C VAL A 78 -6.24 0.28 -1.10
N SER A 79 -7.45 -0.28 -1.06
CA SER A 79 -7.69 -1.66 -1.50
C SER A 79 -7.82 -1.75 -3.03
N GLY A 80 -7.23 -2.77 -3.63
CA GLY A 80 -7.30 -3.09 -5.06
C GLY A 80 -8.03 -4.41 -5.35
N GLY A 81 -9.00 -4.79 -4.51
CA GLY A 81 -9.65 -6.09 -4.58
C GLY A 81 -8.87 -7.12 -3.76
N SER A 82 -7.92 -7.82 -4.39
CA SER A 82 -7.01 -8.76 -3.70
C SER A 82 -5.60 -8.19 -3.46
N THR A 83 -5.33 -6.97 -3.92
CA THR A 83 -4.07 -6.25 -3.68
C THR A 83 -4.26 -5.10 -2.70
N LEU A 84 -3.17 -4.63 -2.11
CA LEU A 84 -3.15 -3.47 -1.21
C LEU A 84 -2.12 -2.46 -1.72
N GLY A 85 -2.52 -1.20 -1.90
CA GLY A 85 -1.61 -0.12 -2.29
C GLY A 85 -1.46 0.92 -1.20
N LEU A 86 -0.39 1.70 -1.26
CA LEU A 86 -0.29 2.94 -0.49
C LEU A 86 -1.10 4.05 -1.19
N ASN A 87 -1.71 4.92 -0.41
CA ASN A 87 -2.49 6.05 -0.90
C ASN A 87 -1.56 7.20 -1.33
N THR A 88 -1.10 7.15 -2.58
CA THR A 88 -0.06 8.03 -3.12
C THR A 88 -0.47 8.72 -4.41
N GLU A 89 0.09 9.90 -4.69
CA GLU A 89 -0.05 10.57 -5.99
C GLU A 89 0.90 10.03 -7.06
N VAL A 90 2.02 9.42 -6.67
CA VAL A 90 3.09 9.04 -7.60
C VAL A 90 2.57 8.13 -8.74
N PRO A 91 2.87 8.45 -10.01
CA PRO A 91 2.52 7.59 -11.13
C PRO A 91 3.06 6.17 -10.97
N GLY A 92 2.17 5.19 -11.12
CA GLY A 92 2.44 3.76 -10.86
C GLY A 92 2.12 3.32 -9.43
N GLY A 93 1.91 4.27 -8.51
CA GLY A 93 1.61 4.01 -7.11
C GLY A 93 2.76 3.32 -6.37
N GLN A 94 2.44 2.78 -5.19
CA GLN A 94 3.32 1.90 -4.43
C GLN A 94 2.52 0.71 -3.93
N GLN A 95 2.95 -0.49 -4.32
CA GLN A 95 2.27 -1.75 -4.04
C GLN A 95 2.76 -2.32 -2.71
N VAL A 96 1.86 -2.63 -1.78
CA VAL A 96 2.19 -3.36 -0.56
C VAL A 96 2.30 -4.85 -0.87
N TYR A 97 3.32 -5.50 -0.31
CA TYR A 97 3.59 -6.91 -0.52
C TYR A 97 4.19 -7.56 0.74
N ILE A 98 4.12 -8.87 0.80
CA ILE A 98 4.82 -9.67 1.80
C ILE A 98 6.17 -10.06 1.19
N ALA A 99 7.26 -9.54 1.74
CA ALA A 99 8.60 -9.85 1.26
C ALA A 99 8.98 -11.31 1.53
N THR A 100 10.07 -11.79 0.93
CA THR A 100 10.55 -13.17 1.10
C THR A 100 11.01 -13.49 2.52
N ASP A 101 11.31 -12.46 3.32
CA ASP A 101 11.59 -12.53 4.76
C ASP A 101 10.34 -12.33 5.63
N TYR A 102 9.15 -12.31 5.03
CA TYR A 102 7.83 -12.04 5.62
C TYR A 102 7.59 -10.60 6.09
N SER A 103 8.53 -9.67 5.89
CA SER A 103 8.27 -8.28 6.25
C SER A 103 7.20 -7.67 5.34
N VAL A 104 6.29 -6.90 5.92
CA VAL A 104 5.29 -6.18 5.12
C VAL A 104 5.97 -4.95 4.54
N SER A 105 6.18 -5.01 3.23
CA SER A 105 6.99 -4.06 2.47
C SER A 105 6.17 -3.37 1.40
N PHE A 106 6.73 -2.33 0.79
CA PHE A 106 6.10 -1.65 -0.32
C PHE A 106 7.11 -1.29 -1.40
N THR A 107 6.65 -1.24 -2.65
CA THR A 107 7.53 -0.95 -3.79
C THR A 107 8.01 0.50 -3.74
N GLN A 108 9.23 0.73 -4.25
CA GLN A 108 9.71 2.07 -4.50
C GLN A 108 8.76 2.80 -5.47
N ALA A 109 8.63 4.12 -5.30
CA ALA A 109 8.03 5.01 -6.28
C ALA A 109 8.47 4.68 -7.72
N HIS A 110 7.53 4.62 -8.65
CA HIS A 110 7.76 4.27 -10.06
C HIS A 110 8.29 2.86 -10.33
N SER A 111 8.29 1.98 -9.33
CA SER A 111 8.72 0.58 -9.48
C SER A 111 7.59 -0.38 -9.12
N ALA A 112 7.52 -1.47 -9.88
CA ALA A 112 6.68 -2.63 -9.59
C ALA A 112 7.48 -3.83 -9.03
N ASP A 113 8.79 -3.65 -8.80
CA ASP A 113 9.66 -4.73 -8.32
C ASP A 113 9.42 -5.05 -6.84
N THR A 114 8.93 -6.26 -6.58
CA THR A 114 8.69 -6.78 -5.23
C THR A 114 9.77 -7.75 -4.77
N HIS A 115 10.83 -7.93 -5.56
CA HIS A 115 11.93 -8.85 -5.26
C HIS A 115 11.44 -10.28 -4.95
N GLY A 116 10.40 -10.72 -5.67
CA GLY A 116 9.77 -12.04 -5.49
C GLY A 116 8.74 -12.12 -4.37
N GLY A 117 8.36 -11.00 -3.76
CA GLY A 117 7.33 -10.92 -2.73
C GLY A 117 5.91 -11.17 -3.22
N VAL A 118 5.02 -11.49 -2.29
CA VAL A 118 3.60 -11.83 -2.55
C VAL A 118 2.73 -10.57 -2.50
N VAL A 119 2.07 -10.26 -3.61
CA VAL A 119 1.29 -9.01 -3.79
C VAL A 119 -0.22 -9.17 -3.61
N SER A 120 -0.74 -10.38 -3.77
CA SER A 120 -2.17 -10.66 -3.84
C SER A 120 -2.62 -11.65 -2.76
N GLY A 121 -3.87 -11.50 -2.32
CA GLY A 121 -4.46 -12.26 -1.21
C GLY A 121 -4.97 -11.36 -0.07
N TRP A 122 -4.73 -10.04 -0.14
CA TRP A 122 -5.25 -9.09 0.83
C TRP A 122 -6.78 -9.07 0.81
N THR A 123 -7.37 -9.06 1.99
CA THR A 123 -8.81 -8.92 2.20
C THR A 123 -9.05 -7.73 3.11
N TYR A 124 -9.65 -6.68 2.57
CA TYR A 124 -10.05 -5.48 3.31
C TYR A 124 -11.57 -5.50 3.50
N THR A 125 -12.01 -5.27 4.74
CA THR A 125 -13.41 -5.00 5.06
C THR A 125 -13.52 -3.67 5.76
N ALA A 126 -14.23 -2.71 5.17
CA ALA A 126 -14.49 -1.41 5.77
C ALA A 126 -15.33 -1.56 7.05
N GLY A 127 -15.01 -0.75 8.06
CA GLY A 127 -15.83 -0.61 9.26
C GLY A 127 -17.22 -0.03 8.94
N LYS A 128 -18.23 -0.38 9.73
CA LYS A 128 -19.59 0.14 9.60
C LYS A 128 -20.06 0.77 10.89
N ASN A 129 -20.84 1.85 10.78
CA ASN A 129 -21.50 2.51 11.92
C ASN A 129 -20.53 2.86 13.07
N GLY A 130 -19.37 3.42 12.74
CA GLY A 130 -18.35 3.80 13.72
C GLY A 130 -17.49 2.65 14.26
N SER A 131 -17.70 1.42 13.77
CA SER A 131 -16.82 0.28 14.08
C SER A 131 -15.52 0.35 13.30
N LEU A 132 -14.45 -0.25 13.84
CA LEU A 132 -13.21 -0.51 13.11
C LEU A 132 -13.45 -1.50 11.96
N GLY A 133 -12.72 -1.33 10.86
CA GLY A 133 -12.65 -2.35 9.82
C GLY A 133 -11.52 -3.34 10.06
N SER A 134 -11.28 -4.22 9.09
CA SER A 134 -10.25 -5.25 9.17
C SER A 134 -9.44 -5.35 7.89
N LEU A 135 -8.19 -5.80 8.06
CA LEU A 135 -7.30 -6.20 6.98
C LEU A 135 -6.73 -7.58 7.33
N SER A 136 -6.80 -8.52 6.41
CA SER A 136 -6.29 -9.88 6.61
C SER A 136 -5.67 -10.45 5.35
N PHE A 137 -4.92 -11.54 5.51
CA PHE A 137 -4.36 -12.34 4.43
C PHE A 137 -4.57 -13.82 4.77
N PRO A 138 -5.18 -14.64 3.89
CA PRO A 138 -5.50 -16.03 4.17
C PRO A 138 -4.29 -16.82 4.66
N ASP A 139 -4.47 -17.65 5.70
CA ASP A 139 -3.44 -18.53 6.30
C ASP A 139 -2.25 -17.82 6.97
N TYR A 140 -2.28 -16.49 7.05
CA TYR A 140 -1.22 -15.69 7.66
C TYR A 140 -1.75 -14.87 8.84
N GLY A 141 -0.84 -14.46 9.73
CA GLY A 141 -1.14 -13.54 10.82
C GLY A 141 -0.06 -12.48 10.97
N PHE A 142 -0.48 -11.28 11.38
CA PHE A 142 0.43 -10.16 11.62
C PHE A 142 1.22 -10.38 12.91
N ILE A 143 2.51 -10.08 12.84
CA ILE A 143 3.39 -10.03 14.00
C ILE A 143 4.19 -8.72 13.97
N ALA A 144 4.46 -8.18 15.16
CA ALA A 144 5.32 -7.03 15.36
C ALA A 144 6.62 -7.50 16.01
N CYS A 145 7.75 -7.31 15.33
CA CYS A 145 9.07 -7.72 15.79
C CYS A 145 9.88 -6.51 16.24
N ARG A 146 10.33 -6.52 17.50
CA ARG A 146 11.03 -5.37 18.10
C ARG A 146 12.39 -5.14 17.44
N GLU A 147 12.62 -3.98 16.84
CA GLU A 147 13.93 -3.59 16.28
C GLU A 147 14.65 -2.55 17.17
N GLY A 148 13.96 -1.97 18.15
CA GLY A 148 14.53 -1.05 19.13
C GLY A 148 13.52 -0.69 20.22
N ASP A 149 13.87 0.30 21.04
CA ASP A 149 12.95 0.82 22.05
C ASP A 149 11.75 1.48 21.40
N GLY A 150 10.56 0.91 21.64
CA GLY A 150 9.29 1.37 21.06
C GLY A 150 9.12 1.13 19.56
N VAL A 151 10.13 0.61 18.86
CA VAL A 151 10.11 0.42 17.40
C VAL A 151 9.95 -1.05 17.04
N TYR A 152 8.98 -1.34 16.18
CA TYR A 152 8.69 -2.68 15.71
C TYR A 152 8.49 -2.71 14.21
N ALA A 153 9.18 -3.60 13.51
CA ALA A 153 8.87 -3.93 12.13
C ALA A 153 7.63 -4.85 12.08
N VAL A 154 6.77 -4.61 11.10
CA VAL A 154 5.56 -5.40 10.89
C VAL A 154 5.84 -6.50 9.86
N PHE A 155 5.52 -7.73 10.24
CA PHE A 155 5.65 -8.92 9.42
C PHE A 155 4.29 -9.60 9.28
N LEU A 156 4.17 -10.43 8.25
CA LEU A 156 3.01 -11.28 8.02
C LEU A 156 3.50 -12.70 7.75
N THR A 157 3.33 -13.60 8.73
CA THR A 157 3.88 -14.96 8.69
C THR A 157 2.78 -16.03 8.61
N PRO A 158 3.03 -17.20 8.01
CA PRO A 158 2.10 -18.33 8.03
C PRO A 158 1.67 -18.66 9.46
N GLY A 159 0.35 -18.75 9.70
CA GLY A 159 -0.24 -19.03 11.02
C GLY A 159 -0.03 -17.95 12.09
N GLY A 160 0.63 -16.83 11.79
CA GLY A 160 0.85 -15.73 12.74
C GLY A 160 1.75 -16.07 13.94
N SER A 161 2.61 -17.07 13.81
CA SER A 161 3.48 -17.51 14.90
C SER A 161 4.72 -16.61 15.01
N GLY A 162 4.76 -15.76 16.04
CA GLY A 162 5.95 -14.98 16.39
C GLY A 162 7.01 -15.86 17.06
N THR A 163 8.28 -15.69 16.68
CA THR A 163 9.43 -16.27 17.40
C THR A 163 10.31 -15.15 17.97
N GLY A 164 11.10 -15.45 19.01
CA GLY A 164 12.04 -14.49 19.59
C GLY A 164 11.38 -13.22 20.13
N ASN A 165 11.77 -12.07 19.57
CA ASN A 165 11.33 -10.72 19.94
C ASN A 165 10.05 -10.26 19.20
N CYS A 166 9.29 -11.19 18.62
CA CYS A 166 8.07 -10.91 17.88
C CYS A 166 6.80 -11.21 18.68
N THR A 167 5.80 -10.35 18.57
CA THR A 167 4.48 -10.50 19.19
C THR A 167 3.39 -10.51 18.13
N GLY A 168 2.49 -11.49 18.17
CA GLY A 168 1.32 -11.49 17.30
C GLY A 168 0.39 -10.31 17.59
N ILE A 169 -0.06 -9.61 16.55
CA ILE A 169 -0.97 -8.47 16.64
C ILE A 169 -2.19 -8.72 15.76
N ALA A 170 -3.35 -8.19 16.15
CA ALA A 170 -4.43 -7.97 15.19
C ALA A 170 -4.23 -6.60 14.53
N VAL A 171 -4.73 -6.45 13.31
CA VAL A 171 -4.71 -5.17 12.58
C VAL A 171 -6.14 -4.75 12.30
N ALA A 172 -6.49 -3.56 12.77
CA ALA A 172 -7.76 -2.90 12.48
C ALA A 172 -7.53 -1.75 11.50
N THR A 173 -8.58 -1.39 10.79
CA THR A 173 -8.55 -0.28 9.83
C THR A 173 -9.44 0.87 10.30
N VAL A 174 -8.98 2.09 10.05
CA VAL A 174 -9.71 3.33 10.35
C VAL A 174 -9.88 4.13 9.05
N PRO A 175 -11.09 4.62 8.72
CA PRO A 175 -11.29 5.42 7.52
C PRO A 175 -10.38 6.66 7.51
N TYR A 176 -9.76 6.94 6.36
CA TYR A 176 -9.07 8.21 6.13
C TYR A 176 -10.08 9.25 5.68
N THR A 177 -10.07 10.42 6.33
CA THR A 177 -11.05 11.49 6.08
C THR A 177 -10.47 12.68 5.33
N GLY A 178 -9.18 12.63 4.95
CA GLY A 178 -8.57 13.69 4.17
C GLY A 178 -8.98 13.63 2.70
N GLU A 179 -8.81 14.75 2.00
CA GLU A 179 -9.02 14.82 0.57
C GLU A 179 -7.78 14.31 -0.17
N GLY A 180 -7.98 13.50 -1.21
CA GLY A 180 -6.89 13.02 -2.06
C GLY A 180 -5.88 12.08 -1.37
N PRO A 181 -4.76 11.77 -2.05
CA PRO A 181 -3.71 10.96 -1.46
C PRO A 181 -3.05 11.65 -0.26
N SER A 182 -2.51 10.87 0.67
CA SER A 182 -1.90 11.38 1.91
C SER A 182 -0.40 11.63 1.80
N ALA A 183 0.23 11.19 0.70
CA ALA A 183 1.61 11.49 0.35
C ALA A 183 1.78 11.54 -1.17
N TRP A 184 2.81 12.24 -1.66
CA TRP A 184 3.22 12.08 -3.05
C TRP A 184 3.80 10.67 -3.28
N ALA A 185 4.79 10.30 -2.47
CA ALA A 185 5.25 8.92 -2.27
C ALA A 185 5.70 8.71 -0.83
N TYR A 186 5.66 7.46 -0.38
CA TYR A 186 6.26 7.01 0.88
C TYR A 186 7.69 6.53 0.63
N ALA A 187 8.56 6.77 1.60
CA ALA A 187 9.98 6.47 1.55
C ALA A 187 10.39 5.50 2.67
#